data_AF-A0AAU0W8Z6-F1
#
_entry.id   AF-A0AAU0W8Z6-F1
#
_cell.length_a   1.000
_cell.length_b   1.000
_cell.length_c   1.000
_cell.angle_alpha   90.00
_cell.angle_beta   90.00
_cell.angle_gamma   90.00
#
_symmetry.space_group_name_H-M   'P 1'
#
loop_
_entity.id
_entity.type
_entity.pdbx_description
1 polymer ?
#
loop_
_entity_poly.entity_id
_entity_poly.type
_entity_poly.pdbx_seq_one_letter_code
_entity_poly.pdbx_strand_id
1 'polypeptide(L)'
;MGIAGVVHDADPLLQTEHFPLFVSVLCQGADRANSAADLDGDPLDRPAVTRHFVSEFRDFDRERIAARVAQPDLVVTTGNGSVGAALNPEAWQ
;
A
#
# COMPACT_ATOMS: atom_id res chain seq x y z
N MET A 1 16.74 -3.18 -7.94
CA MET A 1 16.66 -3.83 -6.61
C MET A 1 15.36 -3.42 -5.97
N GLY A 2 14.68 -4.35 -5.30
CA GLY A 2 13.44 -4.08 -4.57
C GLY A 2 13.66 -4.12 -3.06
N ILE A 3 12.87 -3.36 -2.32
CA ILE A 3 12.86 -3.33 -0.86
C ILE A 3 11.45 -3.67 -0.39
N ALA A 4 11.33 -4.67 0.47
CA ALA A 4 10.10 -4.96 1.19
C ALA A 4 10.26 -4.57 2.66
N GLY A 5 9.43 -3.64 3.13
CA GLY A 5 9.27 -3.39 4.57
C GLY A 5 8.24 -4.36 5.13
N VAL A 6 8.62 -5.18 6.09
CA VAL A 6 7.71 -6.14 6.75
C VAL A 6 7.36 -5.62 8.13
N VAL A 7 6.06 -5.54 8.42
CA VAL A 7 5.52 -5.26 9.74
C VAL A 7 4.95 -6.57 10.27
N HIS A 8 5.68 -7.17 11.20
CA HIS A 8 5.23 -8.36 11.91
C HIS A 8 4.18 -7.99 12.98
N ASP A 9 3.29 -8.93 13.28
CA ASP A 9 2.27 -8.79 14.33
C ASP A 9 1.42 -7.51 14.16
N ALA A 10 0.97 -7.28 12.92
CA ALA A 10 0.23 -6.08 12.53
C ALA A 10 -1.22 -6.05 13.04
N ASP A 11 -1.69 -7.08 13.74
CA ASP A 11 -3.02 -7.20 14.31
C ASP A 11 -3.50 -5.95 15.10
N PRO A 12 -2.65 -5.27 15.91
CA PRO A 12 -3.04 -4.03 16.58
C PRO A 12 -3.37 -2.88 15.63
N LEU A 13 -2.75 -2.84 14.44
CA LEU A 13 -3.01 -1.79 13.45
C LEU A 13 -4.47 -1.82 13.01
N LEU A 14 -5.09 -3.00 12.86
CA LEU A 14 -6.50 -3.13 12.46
C LEU A 14 -7.48 -2.49 13.46
N GLN A 15 -7.08 -2.34 14.72
CA GLN A 15 -7.90 -1.71 15.76
C GLN A 15 -7.76 -0.19 15.79
N THR A 16 -6.80 0.37 15.05
CA THR A 16 -6.59 1.81 15.00
C THR A 16 -7.57 2.47 14.04
N GLU A 17 -8.05 3.67 14.38
CA GLU A 17 -8.92 4.46 13.52
C GLU A 17 -8.23 4.81 12.19
N HIS A 18 -6.93 5.12 12.25
CA HIS A 18 -6.14 5.62 11.12
C HIS A 18 -5.51 4.54 10.24
N PHE A 19 -5.78 3.25 10.48
CA PHE A 19 -5.24 2.18 9.65
C PHE A 19 -5.45 2.35 8.13
N PRO A 20 -6.65 2.73 7.64
CA PRO A 20 -6.85 2.92 6.21
C PRO A 20 -5.94 4.03 5.66
N LEU A 21 -5.89 5.16 6.35
CA LEU A 21 -5.03 6.29 5.98
C LEU A 21 -3.56 5.89 5.96
N PHE A 22 -3.12 5.09 6.94
CA PHE A 22 -1.76 4.56 6.97
C PHE A 22 -1.45 3.72 5.72
N VAL A 23 -2.36 2.84 5.29
CA VAL A 23 -2.19 2.06 4.05
C VAL A 23 -2.12 2.97 2.83
N SER A 24 -2.97 3.99 2.74
CA SER A 24 -2.93 4.97 1.63
C SER A 24 -1.56 5.67 1.54
N VAL A 25 -1.05 6.16 2.67
CA VAL A 25 0.27 6.83 2.73
C VAL A 25 1.40 5.88 2.30
N LEU A 26 1.34 4.59 2.68
CA LEU A 26 2.33 3.61 2.24
C LEU A 26 2.26 3.38 0.71
N CYS A 27 1.06 3.31 0.13
CA CYS A 27 0.87 3.19 -1.31
C CYS A 27 1.42 4.42 -2.06
N GLN A 28 1.16 5.63 -1.56
CA GLN A 28 1.71 6.88 -2.13
C GLN A 28 3.24 6.93 -2.04
N GLY A 29 3.79 6.54 -0.88
CA GLY A 29 5.24 6.49 -0.68
C GLY A 29 5.91 5.44 -1.58
N ALA A 30 5.26 4.28 -1.78
CA ALA A 30 5.72 3.25 -2.69
C ALA A 30 5.68 3.72 -4.14
N ASP A 31 4.56 4.31 -4.58
CA ASP A 31 4.42 4.85 -5.93
C ASP A 31 5.51 5.89 -6.26
N ARG A 32 5.72 6.86 -5.37
CA ARG A 32 6.79 7.86 -5.52
C ARG A 32 8.20 7.27 -5.52
N ALA A 33 8.43 6.17 -4.80
CA ALA A 33 9.73 5.48 -4.80
C ALA A 33 9.93 4.63 -6.05
N ASN A 34 8.85 4.07 -6.58
CA ASN A 34 8.81 3.25 -7.78
C ASN A 34 8.85 4.09 -9.05
N SER A 35 8.47 5.36 -8.97
CA SER A 35 8.50 6.26 -10.12
C SER A 35 9.93 6.64 -10.49
N ALA A 36 10.24 6.50 -11.78
CA ALA A 36 11.44 7.03 -12.40
C ALA A 36 11.26 8.49 -12.86
N ALA A 37 10.05 9.04 -12.73
CA ALA A 37 9.69 10.38 -13.16
C ALA A 37 8.97 11.16 -12.04
N ASP A 38 8.97 12.49 -12.11
CA ASP A 38 8.17 13.34 -11.23
C ASP A 38 6.70 13.42 -11.66
N LEU A 39 5.94 14.35 -11.08
CA LEU A 39 4.52 14.51 -11.35
C LEU A 39 4.23 15.08 -12.75
N ASP A 40 5.20 15.77 -13.35
CA ASP A 40 5.09 16.35 -14.69
C ASP A 40 5.60 15.35 -15.77
N GLY A 41 6.13 14.21 -15.34
CA GLY A 41 6.66 13.16 -16.22
C GLY A 41 8.16 13.32 -16.51
N ASP A 42 8.83 14.25 -15.86
CA ASP A 42 10.26 14.47 -16.06
C ASP A 42 11.08 13.41 -15.31
N PRO A 43 12.10 12.80 -15.94
CA PRO A 43 12.94 11.81 -15.29
C PRO A 43 13.59 12.36 -14.01
N LEU A 44 13.56 11.56 -12.95
CA LEU A 44 14.25 11.90 -11.71
C LEU A 44 15.74 11.52 -11.81
N ASP A 45 16.61 12.32 -11.22
CA ASP A 45 18.05 12.04 -11.05
C ASP A 45 18.36 10.90 -10.06
N ARG A 46 17.34 10.11 -9.69
CA ARG A 46 17.46 8.93 -8.84
C ARG A 46 16.80 7.73 -9.53
N PRO A 47 17.38 6.53 -9.40
CA PRO A 47 16.75 5.34 -9.94
C PRO A 47 15.45 5.03 -9.19
N ALA A 48 14.46 4.51 -9.93
CA ALA A 48 13.30 3.88 -9.34
C ALA A 48 13.71 2.71 -8.44
N VAL A 49 13.13 2.64 -7.25
CA VAL A 49 13.33 1.55 -6.29
C VAL A 49 11.99 0.92 -6.01
N THR A 50 11.80 -0.32 -6.47
CA THR A 50 10.60 -1.10 -6.20
C THR A 50 10.42 -1.28 -4.68
N ARG A 51 9.48 -0.56 -4.07
CA ARG A 51 9.17 -0.60 -2.65
C ARG A 51 7.81 -1.24 -2.42
N HIS A 52 7.79 -2.23 -1.53
CA HIS A 52 6.60 -2.92 -1.07
C HIS A 52 6.51 -2.87 0.44
N PHE A 53 5.29 -2.91 0.97
CA PHE A 53 5.04 -3.03 2.40
C PHE A 53 4.14 -4.23 2.64
N VAL A 54 4.55 -5.10 3.57
CA VAL A 54 3.84 -6.33 3.93
C VAL A 54 3.49 -6.25 5.40
N SER A 55 2.20 -6.33 5.72
CA SER A 55 1.72 -6.44 7.10
C SER A 55 1.31 -7.88 7.35
N GLU A 56 1.96 -8.53 8.30
CA GLU A 56 1.66 -9.90 8.69
C GLU A 56 0.71 -9.90 9.88
N PHE A 57 -0.39 -10.61 9.74
CA PHE A 57 -1.42 -10.75 10.78
C PHE A 57 -1.42 -12.18 11.29
N ARG A 58 -1.50 -12.35 12.62
CA ARG A 58 -1.69 -13.69 13.21
C ARG A 58 -3.11 -14.17 12.97
N ASP A 59 -4.09 -13.30 13.20
CA ASP A 59 -5.50 -13.59 12.98
C ASP A 59 -5.96 -12.95 11.67
N PHE A 60 -5.62 -13.61 10.55
CA PHE A 60 -5.92 -13.10 9.22
C PHE A 60 -7.38 -13.36 8.81
N ASP A 61 -8.22 -12.32 8.96
CA ASP A 61 -9.56 -12.27 8.38
C ASP A 61 -9.54 -11.41 7.10
N ARG A 62 -9.49 -12.09 5.95
CA ARG A 62 -9.38 -11.45 4.64
C ARG A 62 -10.49 -10.44 4.37
N GLU A 63 -11.73 -10.76 4.73
CA GLU A 63 -12.90 -9.93 4.40
C GLU A 63 -12.91 -8.69 5.29
N ARG A 64 -12.66 -8.86 6.59
CA ARG A 64 -12.51 -7.74 7.52
C ARG A 64 -11.37 -6.81 7.14
N ILE A 65 -10.22 -7.36 6.76
CA ILE A 65 -9.05 -6.57 6.37
C ILE A 65 -9.33 -5.81 5.07
N ALA A 66 -9.85 -6.48 4.05
CA ALA A 66 -10.19 -5.84 2.77
C ALA A 66 -11.21 -4.71 2.96
N ALA A 67 -12.26 -4.94 3.75
CA ALA A 67 -13.25 -3.91 4.06
C ALA A 67 -12.66 -2.71 4.80
N ARG A 68 -11.68 -2.93 5.67
CA ARG A 68 -11.02 -1.86 6.42
C ARG A 68 -10.07 -1.04 5.54
N VAL A 69 -9.43 -1.67 4.56
CA VAL A 69 -8.46 -1.02 3.67
C VAL A 69 -9.15 -0.25 2.53
N ALA A 70 -10.35 -0.67 2.14
CA ALA A 70 -11.12 -0.07 1.05
C ALA A 70 -11.33 1.44 1.21
N GLN A 71 -10.81 2.21 0.26
CA GLN A 71 -10.87 3.67 0.22
C GLN A 71 -10.96 4.13 -1.25
N PRO A 72 -11.52 5.32 -1.55
CA PRO A 72 -11.69 5.79 -2.93
C PRO A 72 -10.39 5.90 -3.73
N ASP A 73 -9.30 6.21 -3.04
CA ASP A 73 -7.97 6.41 -3.60
C ASP A 73 -7.17 5.11 -3.77
N LEU A 74 -7.74 3.96 -3.41
CA LEU A 74 -7.08 2.65 -3.47
C LEU A 74 -7.90 1.61 -4.26
N VAL A 75 -7.20 0.83 -5.07
CA VAL A 75 -7.69 -0.44 -5.61
C VAL A 75 -7.32 -1.55 -4.64
N VAL A 76 -8.33 -2.21 -4.07
CA VAL A 76 -8.15 -3.35 -3.17
C VAL A 76 -8.35 -4.65 -3.93
N THR A 77 -7.39 -5.55 -3.84
CA THR A 77 -7.45 -6.90 -4.42
C THR A 77 -7.39 -7.95 -3.33
N THR A 78 -8.02 -9.11 -3.56
CA THR A 78 -7.97 -10.24 -2.63
C THR A 78 -7.36 -11.45 -3.32
N GLY A 79 -6.44 -12.11 -2.62
CA GLY A 79 -5.77 -13.32 -3.06
C GLY A 79 -6.00 -14.48 -2.08
N ASN A 80 -5.40 -15.63 -2.39
CA ASN A 80 -5.36 -16.73 -1.43
C ASN A 80 -4.34 -16.39 -0.33
N GLY A 81 -4.83 -16.04 0.87
CA GLY A 81 -3.99 -15.66 2.01
C GLY A 81 -3.44 -14.23 1.98
N SER A 82 -3.98 -13.35 1.13
CA SER A 82 -3.53 -11.95 1.07
C SER A 82 -4.64 -10.96 0.71
N VAL A 83 -4.46 -9.72 1.16
CA VAL A 83 -5.17 -8.53 0.69
C VAL A 83 -4.12 -7.58 0.13
N GLY A 84 -4.30 -7.16 -1.13
CA GLY A 84 -3.46 -6.17 -1.79
C GLY A 84 -4.14 -4.81 -1.83
N ALA A 85 -3.34 -3.74 -1.76
CA ALA A 85 -3.80 -2.38 -2.00
C ALA A 85 -2.78 -1.65 -2.90
N ALA A 86 -3.28 -0.89 -3.85
CA ALA A 86 -2.50 -0.03 -4.72
C ALA A 86 -3.26 1.28 -4.94
N LEU A 87 -2.57 2.36 -5.35
CA LEU A 87 -3.26 3.61 -5.70
C LEU A 87 -4.26 3.38 -6.84
N ASN A 88 -5.40 4.04 -6.76
CA ASN A 88 -6.38 4.13 -7.83
C ASN A 88 -6.03 5.30 -8.76
N PRO A 89 -5.52 5.08 -9.98
CA PRO A 89 -5.11 6.17 -10.87
C PRO A 89 -6.26 7.11 -11.22
N GLU A 90 -7.50 6.62 -11.25
CA GLU A 90 -8.69 7.41 -11.59
C GLU A 90 -9.05 8.43 -10.50
N ALA A 91 -8.70 8.15 -9.24
CA ALA A 91 -8.96 9.06 -8.11
C ALA A 91 -7.91 10.17 -7.99
N TRP A 92 -6.79 10.06 -8.70
CA TRP A 92 -5.66 10.98 -8.69
C TRP A 92 -5.50 11.75 -10.02
N GLN A 93 -6.53 11.74 -10.88
CA GLN A 93 -6.57 12.53 -12.13
C GLN A 93 -6.90 14.00 -11.90
#